data_AF-A0A9W6HJD8-F1
#
_entry.id   AF-A0A9W6HJD8-F1
#
_cell.length_a   1.000
_cell.length_b   1.000
_cell.length_c   1.000
_cell.angle_alpha   90.00
_cell.angle_beta   90.00
_cell.angle_gamma   90.00
#
_symmetry.space_group_name_H-M   'P 1'
#
loop_
_entity.id
_entity.type
_entity.pdbx_description
1 polymer ?
#
loop_
_entity_poly.entity_id
_entity_poly.type
_entity_poly.pdbx_seq_one_letter_code
_entity_poly.pdbx_strand_id
1 'polypeptide(L)'
;MLRVPSDRPESSLEVNPVRVLGDDYRRWSRLLVGLLGLALALFGVLATVMIPASGARLMPSDVILAAIGVPVGLSGLGVLVALHVSGRRLLRALGWWTRERFRNGSARPTAGGWVTARTVNLEPPVLARIAASALTGLAAILALSVVAYPTPAGSPNLVPGSLVAGVLLAAVAVCLMGGVMRLVNAAAEADPLWTRIRGAFRRM
;
A
#
# COMPACT_ATOMS: atom_id res chain seq x y z
N MET A 1 -38.69 -44.74 -19.17
CA MET A 1 -38.05 -43.76 -18.27
C MET A 1 -36.62 -43.54 -18.74
N LEU A 2 -36.37 -42.44 -19.46
CA LEU A 2 -35.06 -42.07 -19.98
C LEU A 2 -34.29 -41.30 -18.88
N ARG A 3 -33.15 -41.86 -18.46
CA ARG A 3 -32.23 -41.21 -17.52
C ARG A 3 -31.50 -40.11 -18.29
N VAL A 4 -31.90 -38.86 -18.08
CA VAL A 4 -31.17 -37.70 -18.61
C VAL A 4 -29.79 -37.70 -17.96
N PRO A 5 -28.69 -37.77 -18.72
CA PRO A 5 -27.34 -37.62 -18.17
C PRO A 5 -27.20 -36.20 -17.63
N SER A 6 -26.99 -36.08 -16.32
CA SER A 6 -26.74 -34.79 -15.64
C SER A 6 -25.29 -34.34 -15.81
N ASP A 7 -24.70 -34.53 -16.99
CA ASP A 7 -23.40 -33.99 -17.36
C ASP A 7 -23.58 -32.53 -17.78
N ARG A 8 -24.01 -31.69 -16.84
CA ARG A 8 -23.76 -30.26 -16.95
C ARG A 8 -22.41 -29.97 -16.33
N PRO A 9 -21.41 -29.49 -17.08
CA PRO A 9 -20.19 -28.92 -16.50
C PRO A 9 -20.51 -27.56 -15.87
N GLU A 10 -21.41 -27.52 -14.88
CA GLU A 10 -21.75 -26.28 -14.15
C GLU A 10 -20.71 -25.94 -13.07
N SER A 11 -19.71 -26.82 -12.83
CA SER A 11 -18.64 -26.60 -11.83
C SER A 11 -17.39 -25.91 -12.39
N SER A 12 -17.27 -25.68 -13.71
CA SER A 12 -16.05 -25.11 -14.31
C SER A 12 -15.94 -23.58 -14.24
N LEU A 13 -16.92 -22.88 -13.65
CA LEU A 13 -16.94 -21.42 -13.54
C LEU A 13 -17.33 -20.92 -12.13
N GLU A 14 -17.13 -21.72 -11.08
CA GLU A 14 -17.27 -21.21 -9.71
C GLU A 14 -16.09 -20.25 -9.43
N VAL A 15 -16.31 -18.98 -9.75
CA VAL A 15 -15.31 -17.92 -9.58
C VAL A 15 -15.02 -17.80 -8.09
N ASN A 16 -13.85 -18.30 -7.68
CA ASN A 16 -13.41 -18.17 -6.29
C ASN A 16 -13.09 -16.69 -5.99
N PRO A 17 -13.94 -15.98 -5.21
CA PRO A 17 -13.81 -14.54 -5.03
C PRO A 17 -12.52 -14.19 -4.29
N VAL A 18 -12.02 -15.07 -3.42
CA VAL A 18 -10.77 -14.88 -2.69
C VAL A 18 -9.58 -14.84 -3.65
N ARG A 19 -9.57 -15.74 -4.65
CA ARG A 19 -8.49 -15.79 -5.64
C ARG A 19 -8.51 -14.55 -6.54
N VAL A 20 -9.68 -14.18 -7.08
CA VAL A 20 -9.80 -13.01 -7.97
C VAL A 20 -9.41 -11.72 -7.26
N LEU A 21 -9.89 -11.51 -6.03
CA LEU A 21 -9.52 -10.33 -5.24
C LEU A 21 -8.03 -10.36 -4.86
N GLY A 22 -7.49 -11.53 -4.48
CA GLY A 22 -6.07 -11.69 -4.18
C GLY A 22 -5.17 -11.34 -5.36
N ASP A 23 -5.50 -11.87 -6.54
CA ASP A 23 -4.75 -11.63 -7.78
C ASP A 23 -4.80 -10.15 -8.18
N ASP A 24 -5.97 -9.51 -8.08
CA ASP A 24 -6.09 -8.07 -8.38
C ASP A 24 -5.32 -7.20 -7.38
N TYR A 25 -5.31 -7.57 -6.09
CA TYR A 25 -4.46 -6.88 -5.11
C TYR A 25 -2.98 -7.01 -5.47
N ARG A 26 -2.54 -8.18 -5.93
CA ARG A 26 -1.12 -8.49 -6.17
C ARG A 26 -0.57 -7.98 -7.50
N ARG A 27 -1.40 -7.32 -8.32
CA ARG A 27 -0.96 -6.75 -9.60
C ARG A 27 0.18 -5.75 -9.43
N TRP A 28 1.27 -5.98 -10.17
CA TRP A 28 2.42 -5.08 -10.25
C TRP A 28 2.02 -3.67 -10.74
N SER A 29 1.04 -3.58 -11.62
CA SER A 29 0.54 -2.29 -12.13
C SER A 29 0.08 -1.37 -11.00
N ARG A 30 -0.56 -1.90 -9.94
CA ARG A 30 -0.98 -1.09 -8.79
C ARG A 30 0.21 -0.49 -8.03
N LEU A 31 1.31 -1.23 -7.91
CA LEU A 31 2.53 -0.73 -7.28
C LEU A 31 3.21 0.31 -8.17
N LEU A 32 3.38 0.02 -9.46
CA LEU A 32 4.02 0.94 -10.41
C LEU A 32 3.26 2.26 -10.55
N VAL A 33 1.92 2.21 -10.64
CA VAL A 33 1.07 3.41 -10.64
C VAL A 33 1.18 4.18 -9.32
N GLY A 34 1.33 3.48 -8.19
CA GLY A 34 1.58 4.11 -6.89
C GLY A 34 2.94 4.83 -6.84
N LEU A 35 4.00 4.20 -7.37
CA LEU A 35 5.34 4.81 -7.46
C LEU A 35 5.34 6.02 -8.40
N LEU A 36 4.64 5.93 -9.53
CA LEU A 36 4.45 7.07 -10.42
C LEU A 36 3.70 8.20 -9.72
N GLY A 37 2.59 7.91 -9.03
CA GLY A 37 1.85 8.91 -8.26
C GLY A 37 2.70 9.58 -7.19
N LEU A 38 3.57 8.83 -6.51
CA LEU A 38 4.54 9.38 -5.55
C LEU A 38 5.56 10.29 -6.24
N ALA A 39 6.13 9.88 -7.37
CA ALA A 39 7.09 10.70 -8.11
C ALA A 39 6.48 12.04 -8.56
N LEU A 40 5.25 12.01 -9.07
CA LEU A 40 4.52 13.23 -9.46
C LEU A 40 4.22 14.13 -8.26
N ALA A 41 3.81 13.55 -7.12
CA ALA A 41 3.57 14.30 -5.89
C ALA A 41 4.86 14.96 -5.35
N LEU A 42 5.98 14.24 -5.35
CA LEU A 42 7.29 14.78 -4.95
C LEU A 42 7.78 15.89 -5.90
N PHE A 43 7.58 15.72 -7.21
CA PHE A 43 7.85 16.78 -8.18
C PHE A 43 7.05 18.04 -7.86
N GLY A 44 5.76 17.89 -7.53
CA GLY A 44 4.94 19.00 -7.06
C GLY A 44 5.53 19.68 -5.84
N VAL A 45 5.88 18.93 -4.79
CA VAL A 45 6.51 19.48 -3.57
C VAL A 45 7.80 20.24 -3.87
N LEU A 46 8.66 19.68 -4.73
CA LEU A 46 9.90 20.32 -5.14
C LEU A 46 9.63 21.67 -5.82
N ALA A 47 8.74 21.66 -6.81
CA ALA A 47 8.42 22.81 -7.63
C ALA A 47 7.68 23.93 -6.86
N THR A 48 6.80 23.58 -5.93
CA THR A 48 5.88 24.56 -5.30
C THR A 48 6.29 24.96 -3.88
N VAL A 49 7.09 24.14 -3.19
CA VAL A 49 7.50 24.41 -1.80
C VAL A 49 9.01 24.54 -1.70
N MET A 50 9.75 23.54 -2.16
CA MET A 50 11.19 23.46 -1.89
C MET A 50 11.97 24.58 -2.60
N ILE A 51 11.70 24.82 -3.89
CA ILE A 51 12.36 25.90 -4.64
C ILE A 51 11.94 27.28 -4.12
N PRO A 52 10.63 27.61 -4.00
CA PRO A 52 10.21 28.94 -3.55
C PRO A 52 10.64 29.28 -2.12
N ALA A 53 10.64 28.30 -1.22
CA ALA A 53 11.00 28.50 0.18
C ALA A 53 12.50 28.34 0.46
N SER A 54 13.31 28.09 -0.57
CA SER A 54 14.76 27.92 -0.45
C SER A 54 15.51 29.20 -0.07
N GLY A 55 14.88 30.38 -0.17
CA GLY A 55 15.56 31.67 0.03
C GLY A 55 16.52 32.05 -1.11
N ALA A 56 16.62 31.23 -2.16
CA ALA A 56 17.30 31.60 -3.40
C ALA A 56 16.51 32.68 -4.16
N ARG A 57 17.22 33.43 -5.01
CA ARG A 57 16.59 34.42 -5.89
C ARG A 57 15.71 33.71 -6.92
N LEU A 58 14.41 33.97 -6.88
CA LEU A 58 13.45 33.39 -7.80
C LEU A 58 13.65 33.92 -9.22
N MET A 59 13.69 33.00 -10.17
CA MET A 59 13.75 33.24 -11.60
C MET A 59 12.34 33.09 -12.21
N PRO A 60 12.04 33.71 -13.36
CA PRO A 60 10.77 33.48 -14.06
C PRO A 60 10.51 32.00 -14.39
N SER A 61 11.57 31.21 -14.61
CA SER A 61 11.49 29.76 -14.79
C SER A 61 10.90 29.03 -13.57
N ASP A 62 11.15 29.54 -12.36
CA ASP A 62 10.65 28.92 -11.12
C ASP A 62 9.14 29.10 -10.99
N VAL A 63 8.62 30.24 -11.45
CA VAL A 63 7.17 30.52 -11.50
C VAL A 63 6.49 29.57 -12.47
N ILE A 64 7.08 29.36 -13.65
CA ILE A 64 6.58 28.41 -14.65
C ILE A 64 6.62 26.99 -14.08
N LEU A 65 7.74 26.61 -13.45
CA LEU A 65 7.91 25.29 -12.85
C LEU A 65 6.90 25.05 -11.73
N ALA A 66 6.65 26.04 -10.87
CA ALA A 66 5.63 25.96 -9.82
C ALA A 66 4.22 25.83 -10.42
N ALA A 67 3.90 26.62 -11.46
CA ALA A 67 2.61 26.57 -12.15
C ALA A 67 2.31 25.20 -12.76
N ILE A 68 3.33 24.51 -13.30
CA ILE A 68 3.23 23.13 -13.79
C ILE A 68 3.25 22.12 -12.62
N GLY A 69 4.04 22.40 -11.61
CA GLY A 69 4.22 21.56 -10.42
C GLY A 69 2.93 21.36 -9.63
N VAL A 70 2.09 22.40 -9.51
CA VAL A 70 0.79 22.31 -8.82
C VAL A 70 -0.12 21.22 -9.41
N PRO A 71 -0.54 21.27 -10.69
CA PRO A 71 -1.44 20.26 -11.25
C PRO A 71 -0.78 18.88 -11.31
N VAL A 72 0.52 18.79 -11.57
CA VAL A 72 1.26 17.52 -11.55
C VAL A 72 1.25 16.91 -10.14
N GLY A 73 1.58 17.70 -9.12
CA GLY A 73 1.57 17.26 -7.72
C GLY A 73 0.20 16.81 -7.25
N LEU A 74 -0.84 17.59 -7.57
CA LEU A 74 -2.24 17.26 -7.25
C LEU A 74 -2.70 15.99 -7.95
N SER A 75 -2.34 15.78 -9.22
CA SER A 75 -2.67 14.54 -9.93
C SER A 75 -1.99 13.31 -9.29
N GLY A 76 -0.72 13.44 -8.90
CA GLY A 76 0.02 12.41 -8.16
C GLY A 76 -0.66 12.05 -6.83
N LEU A 77 -1.04 13.06 -6.04
CA LEU A 77 -1.79 12.86 -4.79
C LEU A 77 -3.15 12.20 -5.05
N GLY A 78 -3.89 12.64 -6.07
CA GLY A 78 -5.16 12.04 -6.46
C GLY A 78 -5.04 10.54 -6.76
N VAL A 79 -4.00 10.15 -7.51
CA VAL A 79 -3.68 8.74 -7.80
C VAL A 79 -3.40 7.97 -6.51
N LEU A 80 -2.57 8.50 -5.61
CA LEU A 80 -2.23 7.85 -4.33
C LEU A 80 -3.47 7.65 -3.45
N VAL A 81 -4.34 8.66 -3.35
CA VAL A 81 -5.59 8.60 -2.58
C VAL A 81 -6.55 7.57 -3.19
N ALA A 82 -6.72 7.58 -4.51
CA ALA A 82 -7.58 6.62 -5.21
C ALA A 82 -7.09 5.17 -5.02
N LEU A 83 -5.77 4.94 -5.10
CA LEU A 83 -5.16 3.64 -4.81
C LEU A 83 -5.34 3.22 -3.35
N HIS A 84 -5.19 4.15 -2.40
CA HIS A 84 -5.40 3.87 -0.98
C HIS A 84 -6.85 3.44 -0.71
N VAL A 85 -7.83 4.19 -1.21
CA VAL A 85 -9.25 3.91 -1.01
C VAL A 85 -9.65 2.60 -1.70
N SER A 86 -9.27 2.41 -2.96
CA SER A 86 -9.59 1.20 -3.71
C SER A 86 -8.93 -0.04 -3.10
N GLY A 87 -7.64 0.05 -2.72
CA GLY A 87 -6.90 -1.03 -2.05
C GLY A 87 -7.51 -1.39 -0.70
N ARG A 88 -7.94 -0.41 0.10
CA ARG A 88 -8.64 -0.67 1.37
C ARG A 88 -9.96 -1.41 1.19
N ARG A 89 -10.77 -1.02 0.20
CA ARG A 89 -12.04 -1.70 -0.10
C ARG A 89 -11.80 -3.15 -0.52
N LEU A 90 -10.82 -3.36 -1.39
CA LEU A 90 -10.45 -4.68 -1.88
C LEU A 90 -9.94 -5.58 -0.74
N LEU A 91 -9.03 -5.10 0.11
CA LEU A 91 -8.53 -5.87 1.26
C LEU A 91 -9.61 -6.16 2.30
N ARG A 92 -10.59 -5.27 2.49
CA ARG A 92 -11.75 -5.53 3.34
C ARG A 92 -12.63 -6.64 2.77
N ALA A 93 -12.92 -6.59 1.47
CA ALA A 93 -13.69 -7.63 0.78
C ALA A 93 -12.96 -8.97 0.82
N LEU A 94 -11.66 -8.98 0.52
CA LEU A 94 -10.82 -10.17 0.61
C LEU A 94 -10.87 -10.76 2.02
N GLY A 95 -10.62 -9.94 3.04
CA GLY A 95 -10.69 -10.37 4.44
C GLY A 95 -12.08 -10.79 4.92
N TRP A 96 -13.16 -10.36 4.26
CA TRP A 96 -14.51 -10.83 4.58
C TRP A 96 -14.74 -12.22 3.99
N TRP A 97 -14.43 -12.41 2.70
CA TRP A 97 -14.59 -13.69 2.02
C TRP A 97 -13.66 -14.78 2.56
N THR A 98 -12.46 -14.43 3.03
CA THR A 98 -11.57 -15.40 3.71
C THR A 98 -12.19 -15.89 5.02
N ARG A 99 -12.74 -14.98 5.84
CA ARG A 99 -13.39 -15.30 7.11
C ARG A 99 -14.60 -16.18 6.94
N GLU A 100 -15.41 -15.89 5.93
CA GLU A 100 -16.72 -16.49 5.79
C GLU A 100 -16.65 -18.03 5.73
N ARG A 101 -15.62 -18.56 5.06
CA ARG A 101 -15.41 -20.01 4.97
C ARG A 101 -15.17 -20.67 6.34
N PHE A 102 -14.48 -19.97 7.25
CA PHE A 102 -14.21 -20.45 8.60
C PHE A 102 -15.41 -20.20 9.54
N ARG A 103 -16.16 -19.11 9.35
CA ARG A 103 -17.37 -18.83 10.14
C ARG A 103 -18.48 -19.84 9.88
N ASN A 104 -18.67 -20.23 8.61
CA ASN A 104 -19.70 -21.18 8.22
C ASN A 104 -19.28 -22.64 8.41
N GLY A 105 -18.11 -22.90 9.00
CA GLY A 105 -17.58 -24.25 9.22
C GLY A 105 -17.17 -25.00 7.95
N SER A 106 -17.32 -24.38 6.77
CA SER A 106 -16.97 -24.97 5.47
C SER A 106 -15.47 -25.23 5.29
N ALA A 107 -14.62 -24.61 6.11
CA ALA A 107 -13.17 -24.82 6.15
C ALA A 107 -12.67 -24.88 7.61
N ARG A 108 -11.67 -25.73 7.85
CA ARG A 108 -10.95 -25.81 9.13
C ARG A 108 -9.54 -25.23 8.98
N PRO A 109 -8.97 -24.57 10.00
CA PRO A 109 -7.56 -24.19 10.01
C PRO A 109 -6.68 -25.43 9.85
N THR A 110 -5.64 -25.35 9.02
CA THR A 110 -4.73 -26.47 8.73
C THR A 110 -3.27 -26.05 8.84
N ALA A 111 -2.37 -27.03 8.96
CA ALA A 111 -0.92 -26.78 8.92
C ALA A 111 -0.48 -26.08 7.62
N GLY A 112 -1.15 -26.35 6.49
CA GLY A 112 -0.93 -25.61 5.24
C GLY A 112 -1.24 -24.12 5.36
N GLY A 113 -2.25 -23.76 6.16
CA GLY A 113 -2.58 -22.37 6.49
C GLY A 113 -1.47 -21.66 7.27
N TRP A 114 -0.78 -22.36 8.17
CA TRP A 114 0.38 -21.85 8.91
C TRP A 114 1.56 -21.50 7.99
N VAL A 115 1.84 -22.35 7.01
CA VAL A 115 2.90 -22.11 6.01
C VAL A 115 2.52 -20.93 5.13
N THR A 116 1.29 -20.93 4.61
CA THR A 116 0.79 -19.88 3.71
C THR A 116 0.82 -18.49 4.35
N ALA A 117 0.47 -18.40 5.64
CA ALA A 117 0.52 -17.15 6.39
C ALA A 117 1.94 -16.57 6.52
N ARG A 118 2.97 -17.43 6.48
CA ARG A 118 4.39 -17.02 6.56
C ARG A 118 5.03 -16.77 5.20
N THR A 119 4.59 -17.50 4.17
CA THR A 119 5.13 -17.35 2.82
C THR A 119 4.50 -16.22 2.03
N VAL A 120 3.34 -15.67 2.45
CA VAL A 120 2.68 -14.55 1.76
C VAL A 120 3.58 -13.32 1.60
N ASN A 121 4.51 -13.09 2.55
CA ASN A 121 5.46 -11.98 2.49
C ASN A 121 6.59 -12.21 1.48
N LEU A 122 6.84 -13.47 1.09
CA LEU A 122 7.88 -13.85 0.12
C LEU A 122 7.36 -13.82 -1.32
N GLU A 123 6.05 -13.65 -1.51
CA GLU A 123 5.51 -13.47 -2.86
C GLU A 123 6.10 -12.19 -3.47
N PRO A 124 6.63 -12.24 -4.71
CA PRO A 124 7.33 -11.11 -5.32
C PRO A 124 6.62 -9.75 -5.23
N PRO A 125 5.30 -9.63 -5.53
CA PRO A 125 4.63 -8.33 -5.45
C PRO A 125 4.41 -7.84 -4.01
N VAL A 126 4.33 -8.74 -3.03
CA VAL A 126 4.21 -8.39 -1.61
C VAL A 126 5.57 -7.96 -1.06
N LEU A 127 6.62 -8.72 -1.37
CA LEU A 127 7.99 -8.37 -1.01
C LEU A 127 8.39 -7.01 -1.59
N ALA A 128 8.03 -6.73 -2.84
CA ALA A 128 8.28 -5.44 -3.46
C ALA A 128 7.57 -4.28 -2.74
N ARG A 129 6.38 -4.51 -2.19
CA ARG A 129 5.66 -3.51 -1.37
C ARG A 129 6.33 -3.29 -0.02
N ILE A 130 6.83 -4.36 0.61
CA ILE A 130 7.59 -4.26 1.86
C ILE A 130 8.88 -3.46 1.61
N ALA A 131 9.63 -3.80 0.56
CA ALA A 131 10.83 -3.09 0.17
C ALA A 131 10.54 -1.62 -0.17
N ALA A 132 9.52 -1.35 -0.99
CA ALA A 132 9.10 0.02 -1.32
C ALA A 132 8.69 0.79 -0.06
N SER A 133 7.95 0.17 0.86
CA SER A 133 7.58 0.79 2.14
C SER A 133 8.81 1.12 3.00
N ALA A 134 9.79 0.22 3.08
CA ALA A 134 11.00 0.43 3.86
C ALA A 134 11.86 1.55 3.26
N LEU A 135 12.08 1.53 1.94
CA LEU A 135 12.82 2.57 1.22
C LEU A 135 12.14 3.94 1.34
N THR A 136 10.82 3.98 1.19
CA THR A 136 10.05 5.23 1.35
C THR A 136 10.11 5.73 2.79
N GLY A 137 10.05 4.82 3.79
CA GLY A 137 10.21 5.17 5.19
C GLY A 137 11.60 5.72 5.51
N LEU A 138 12.65 5.12 4.95
CA LEU A 138 14.03 5.62 5.09
C LEU A 138 14.17 7.00 4.44
N ALA A 139 13.64 7.18 3.23
CA ALA A 139 13.62 8.49 2.55
C ALA A 139 12.86 9.54 3.36
N ALA A 140 11.77 9.17 4.03
CA ALA A 140 11.03 10.06 4.92
C ALA A 140 11.89 10.52 6.11
N ILE A 141 12.61 9.60 6.76
CA ILE A 141 13.53 9.92 7.86
C ILE A 141 14.65 10.84 7.39
N LEU A 142 15.24 10.55 6.23
CA LEU A 142 16.30 11.37 5.63
C LEU A 142 15.81 12.78 5.26
N ALA A 143 14.58 12.91 4.76
CA ALA A 143 14.00 14.22 4.49
C ALA A 143 13.74 14.98 5.80
N LEU A 144 13.16 14.33 6.81
CA LEU A 144 12.86 14.96 8.09
C LEU A 144 14.12 15.31 8.92
N SER A 145 15.24 14.62 8.71
CA SER A 145 16.48 14.94 9.42
C SER A 145 17.03 16.33 9.09
N VAL A 146 16.71 16.87 7.91
CA VAL A 146 17.04 18.26 7.51
C VAL A 146 16.45 19.29 8.48
N VAL A 147 15.35 18.96 9.16
CA VAL A 147 14.74 19.82 10.17
C VAL A 147 15.61 19.90 11.44
N ALA A 148 16.23 18.79 11.83
CA ALA A 148 17.11 18.72 13.00
C ALA A 148 18.50 19.31 12.72
N TYR A 149 18.95 19.24 11.47
CA TYR A 149 20.26 19.72 11.02
C TYR A 149 20.07 20.77 9.91
N PRO A 150 19.61 21.99 10.25
CA PRO A 150 19.38 23.04 9.28
C PRO A 150 20.69 23.45 8.61
N THR A 151 20.58 23.91 7.37
CA THR A 151 21.74 24.25 6.55
C THR A 151 22.44 25.53 7.06
N PRO A 152 23.76 25.68 6.85
CA PRO A 152 24.51 26.86 7.30
C PRO A 152 23.94 28.17 6.75
N ALA A 153 24.18 29.28 7.47
CA ALA A 153 23.81 30.61 7.01
C ALA A 153 24.40 30.92 5.63
N GLY A 154 23.57 31.47 4.73
CA GLY A 154 23.96 31.78 3.35
C GLY A 154 23.74 30.65 2.33
N SER A 155 23.27 29.47 2.79
CA SER A 155 22.88 28.37 1.91
C SER A 155 21.36 28.29 1.72
N PRO A 156 20.86 27.59 0.69
CA PRO A 156 19.43 27.43 0.48
C PRO A 156 18.74 26.73 1.66
N ASN A 157 17.60 27.28 2.10
CA ASN A 157 16.78 26.73 3.17
C ASN A 157 15.89 25.58 2.66
N LEU A 158 16.34 24.35 2.85
CA LEU A 158 15.61 23.17 2.40
C LEU A 158 14.52 22.72 3.38
N VAL A 159 14.45 23.29 4.58
CA VAL A 159 13.58 22.81 5.68
C VAL A 159 12.11 22.71 5.27
N PRO A 160 11.47 23.69 4.62
CA PRO A 160 10.05 23.62 4.29
C PRO A 160 9.75 22.50 3.28
N GLY A 161 10.57 22.39 2.23
CA GLY A 161 10.41 21.34 1.22
C GLY A 161 10.64 19.96 1.78
N SER A 162 11.71 19.78 2.57
CA SER A 162 12.06 18.53 3.23
C SER A 162 11.01 18.09 4.25
N LEU A 163 10.39 19.02 4.98
CA LEU A 163 9.30 18.71 5.90
C LEU A 163 8.07 18.15 5.15
N VAL A 164 7.62 18.84 4.11
CA VAL A 164 6.44 18.41 3.32
C VAL A 164 6.72 17.07 2.62
N ALA A 165 7.88 16.93 1.99
CA ALA A 165 8.29 15.69 1.33
C ALA A 165 8.41 14.53 2.34
N GLY A 166 9.01 14.79 3.51
CA GLY A 166 9.16 13.80 4.58
C GLY A 166 7.83 13.29 5.11
N VAL A 167 6.87 14.19 5.37
CA VAL A 167 5.51 13.81 5.81
C VAL A 167 4.79 12.99 4.72
N LEU A 168 4.89 13.41 3.46
CA LEU A 168 4.30 12.68 2.34
C LEU A 168 4.87 11.25 2.23
N LEU A 169 6.20 11.12 2.24
CA LEU A 169 6.90 9.84 2.18
C LEU A 169 6.52 8.95 3.37
N ALA A 170 6.47 9.49 4.59
CA ALA A 170 6.06 8.75 5.78
C ALA A 170 4.62 8.22 5.64
N ALA A 171 3.70 9.06 5.18
CA ALA A 171 2.31 8.67 4.96
C ALA A 171 2.19 7.54 3.92
N VAL A 172 2.95 7.61 2.82
CA VAL A 172 2.97 6.57 1.78
C VAL A 172 3.57 5.27 2.32
N ALA A 173 4.67 5.32 3.09
CA ALA A 173 5.25 4.15 3.74
C ALA A 173 4.24 3.46 4.65
N VAL A 174 3.55 4.21 5.52
CA VAL A 174 2.50 3.68 6.41
C VAL A 174 1.35 3.06 5.60
N CYS A 175 0.95 3.68 4.49
CA CYS A 175 -0.11 3.14 3.63
C CYS A 175 0.30 1.82 2.95
N LEU A 176 1.52 1.73 2.44
CA LEU A 176 2.07 0.52 1.82
C LEU A 176 2.15 -0.62 2.84
N MET A 177 2.77 -0.39 3.99
CA MET A 177 2.87 -1.38 5.06
C MET A 177 1.50 -1.77 5.62
N GLY A 178 0.61 -0.80 5.82
CA GLY A 178 -0.74 -1.05 6.31
C GLY A 178 -1.56 -1.96 5.38
N GLY A 179 -1.34 -1.88 4.07
CA GLY A 179 -1.91 -2.81 3.10
C GLY A 179 -1.38 -4.24 3.27
N VAL A 180 -0.06 -4.39 3.41
CA VAL A 180 0.60 -5.69 3.65
C VAL A 180 0.09 -6.33 4.96
N MET A 181 0.05 -5.56 6.05
CA MET A 181 -0.42 -6.07 7.35
C MET A 181 -1.87 -6.55 7.31
N ARG A 182 -2.75 -5.89 6.54
CA ARG A 182 -4.14 -6.35 6.34
C ARG A 182 -4.20 -7.66 5.56
N LEU A 183 -3.34 -7.83 4.54
CA LEU A 183 -3.24 -9.07 3.78
C LEU A 183 -2.75 -10.23 4.65
N VAL A 184 -1.67 -10.01 5.40
CA VAL A 184 -1.10 -11.01 6.33
C VAL A 184 -2.14 -11.40 7.38
N ASN A 185 -2.85 -10.43 7.96
CA ASN A 185 -3.90 -10.70 8.94
C ASN A 185 -5.06 -11.51 8.36
N ALA A 186 -5.43 -11.30 7.09
CA ALA A 186 -6.42 -12.13 6.41
C ALA A 186 -5.91 -13.56 6.18
N ALA A 187 -4.64 -13.72 5.78
CA ALA A 187 -4.03 -15.04 5.58
C ALA A 187 -3.88 -15.82 6.91
N ALA A 188 -3.61 -15.13 8.01
CA ALA A 188 -3.45 -15.73 9.34
C ALA A 188 -4.73 -16.38 9.87
N GLU A 189 -5.91 -16.15 9.28
CA GLU A 189 -7.15 -16.81 9.69
C GLU A 189 -7.16 -18.31 9.41
N ALA A 190 -6.37 -18.76 8.45
CA ALA A 190 -6.15 -20.18 8.19
C ALA A 190 -5.12 -20.81 9.15
N ASP A 191 -4.41 -20.02 9.97
CA ASP A 191 -3.37 -20.49 10.90
C ASP A 191 -4.00 -21.05 12.20
N PRO A 192 -3.82 -22.36 12.50
CA PRO A 192 -4.34 -22.98 13.72
C PRO A 192 -3.68 -22.45 15.01
N LEU A 193 -2.46 -21.91 14.97
CA LEU A 193 -1.85 -21.27 16.13
C LEU A 193 -2.53 -19.94 16.43
N TRP A 194 -2.88 -19.18 15.40
CA TRP A 194 -3.53 -17.88 15.55
C TRP A 194 -4.94 -17.99 16.14
N THR A 195 -5.66 -19.06 15.82
CA THR A 195 -6.97 -19.35 16.45
C THR A 195 -6.82 -19.76 17.92
N ARG A 196 -5.79 -20.54 18.27
CA ARG A 196 -5.48 -20.90 19.66
C ARG A 196 -5.10 -19.68 20.51
N ILE A 197 -4.22 -18.81 19.99
CA ILE A 197 -3.79 -17.59 20.69
C ILE A 197 -4.98 -16.64 20.92
N ARG A 198 -5.79 -16.35 19.88
CA ARG A 198 -7.00 -15.52 20.06
C ARG A 198 -8.02 -16.16 21.01
N GLY A 199 -8.13 -17.48 21.01
CA GLY A 199 -8.97 -18.21 21.95
C GLY A 199 -8.53 -18.04 23.40
N ALA A 200 -7.21 -18.06 23.65
CA ALA A 200 -6.65 -17.83 24.98
C ALA A 200 -6.92 -16.41 25.49
N PHE A 201 -6.72 -15.39 24.66
CA PHE A 201 -6.99 -14.00 25.01
C PHE A 201 -8.48 -13.67 25.22
N ARG A 202 -9.40 -14.44 24.66
CA ARG A 202 -10.86 -14.26 24.90
C ARG A 202 -11.34 -14.88 26.22
N ARG A 203 -10.52 -15.75 26.83
CA ARG A 203 -10.85 -16.45 28.08
C ARG A 203 -10.23 -15.79 29.32
N MET A 204 -9.33 -14.83 29.11
CA MET A 204 -8.83 -13.90 30.12
C MET A 204 -9.75 -12.69 30.16
#